data_AF-A0AAE1JRD4-F1
#
_entry.id   AF-A0AAE1JRD4-F1
#
_cell.length_a   1.000
_cell.length_b   1.000
_cell.length_c   1.000
_cell.angle_alpha   90.00
_cell.angle_beta   90.00
_cell.angle_gamma   90.00
#
_symmetry.space_group_name_H-M   'P 1'
#
loop_
_entity.id
_entity.type
_entity.pdbx_description
1 polymer ?
#
loop_
_entity_poly.entity_id
_entity_poly.type
_entity_poly.pdbx_seq_one_letter_code
_entity_poly.pdbx_strand_id
1 'polypeptide(L)'
;MLEKKGVKVDKVLNFSIDDAILEEHITGRWIHPSSGRTYHTKFAPPKVPGVDDVTVEPLIQRKDDKAAVLKSRLEAFHKQTEPVIDYYSKKGIVANLAAKKPPKKVTAEVEKVLSS
;
A
#
# COMPACT_ATOMS: atom_id res chain seq x y z
N MET A 1 18.11 17.97 1.71
CA MET A 1 18.12 17.32 3.04
C MET A 1 18.86 15.98 3.03
N LEU A 2 18.72 15.15 1.98
CA LEU A 2 19.51 13.90 1.79
C LEU A 2 20.91 14.15 1.23
N GLU A 3 21.04 15.02 0.21
CA GLU A 3 22.33 15.39 -0.40
C GLU A 3 23.30 15.99 0.64
N LYS A 4 22.80 16.83 1.54
CA LYS A 4 23.59 17.40 2.65
C LYS A 4 24.13 16.34 3.63
N LYS A 5 23.55 15.14 3.64
CA LYS A 5 23.98 14.00 4.46
C LYS A 5 24.81 12.98 3.65
N GLY A 6 25.08 13.24 2.38
CA GLY A 6 25.77 12.29 1.49
C GLY A 6 24.95 11.02 1.20
N VAL A 7 23.64 11.02 1.46
CA VAL A 7 22.76 9.87 1.23
C VAL A 7 22.05 10.04 -0.11
N LYS A 8 22.08 9.00 -0.93
CA LYS A 8 21.37 8.92 -2.21
C LYS A 8 20.20 7.95 -2.13
N VAL A 9 19.20 8.15 -2.98
CA VAL A 9 18.09 7.19 -3.17
C VAL A 9 18.50 6.27 -4.31
N ASP A 10 18.59 4.97 -4.05
CA ASP A 10 19.01 3.99 -5.07
C ASP A 10 17.88 3.62 -6.02
N LYS A 11 16.68 3.39 -5.48
CA LYS A 11 15.47 3.04 -6.24
C LYS A 11 14.24 3.67 -5.60
N VAL A 12 13.24 3.95 -6.42
CA VAL A 12 11.88 4.33 -6.00
C VAL A 12 10.92 3.30 -6.57
N LEU A 13 10.20 2.60 -5.69
CA LEU A 13 9.24 1.58 -6.09
C LEU A 13 7.85 2.20 -6.16
N ASN A 14 7.31 2.35 -7.36
CA ASN A 14 5.96 2.85 -7.59
C ASN A 14 4.98 1.70 -7.77
N PHE A 15 4.07 1.51 -6.80
CA PHE A 15 3.06 0.46 -6.82
C PHE A 15 1.78 0.98 -7.50
N SER A 16 1.59 0.66 -8.78
CA SER A 16 0.44 1.12 -9.55
C SER A 16 -0.75 0.16 -9.43
N ILE A 17 -1.92 0.72 -9.14
CA ILE A 17 -3.20 0.02 -9.03
C ILE A 17 -4.32 0.99 -9.39
N ASP A 18 -5.41 0.47 -9.97
CA ASP A 18 -6.57 1.28 -10.31
C ASP A 18 -7.33 1.72 -9.04
N ASP A 19 -7.77 2.98 -8.98
CA ASP A 19 -8.46 3.56 -7.82
C ASP A 19 -9.69 2.75 -7.38
N ALA A 20 -10.47 2.25 -8.33
CA ALA A 20 -11.65 1.43 -8.03
C ALA A 20 -11.29 0.11 -7.32
N ILE A 21 -10.16 -0.49 -7.71
CA ILE A 21 -9.65 -1.70 -7.06
C ILE A 21 -9.13 -1.32 -5.67
N LEU A 22 -8.39 -0.21 -5.57
CA LEU A 22 -7.87 0.27 -4.30
C LEU A 22 -8.99 0.59 -3.30
N GLU A 23 -10.13 1.10 -3.77
CA GLU A 23 -11.32 1.34 -2.94
C GLU A 23 -11.89 0.06 -2.33
N GLU A 24 -12.06 -1.00 -3.12
CA GLU A 24 -12.50 -2.30 -2.60
C GLU A 24 -11.52 -2.82 -1.54
N HIS A 25 -10.22 -2.72 -1.81
CA HIS A 25 -9.16 -3.18 -0.91
C HIS A 25 -9.11 -2.40 0.42
N ILE A 26 -9.32 -1.09 0.39
CA ILE A 26 -9.25 -0.25 1.59
C ILE A 26 -10.51 -0.42 2.43
N THR A 27 -11.70 -0.38 1.82
CA THR A 27 -12.97 -0.45 2.55
C THR A 27 -13.23 -1.83 3.16
N GLY A 28 -12.64 -2.89 2.60
CA GLY A 28 -12.68 -4.23 3.15
C GLY A 28 -11.61 -4.53 4.22
N ARG A 29 -10.69 -3.59 4.50
CA ARG A 29 -9.54 -3.85 5.39
C ARG A 29 -9.91 -3.84 6.87
N TRP A 30 -9.46 -4.87 7.56
CA TRP A 30 -9.49 -4.99 9.01
C TRP A 30 -8.06 -5.10 9.55
N ILE A 31 -7.81 -4.56 10.73
CA ILE A 31 -6.48 -4.52 11.34
C ILE A 31 -6.58 -4.95 12.79
N HIS A 32 -5.68 -5.83 13.21
CA HIS A 32 -5.48 -6.12 14.63
C HIS A 32 -4.55 -5.05 15.23
N PRO A 33 -5.01 -4.15 16.12
CA PRO A 33 -4.23 -2.99 16.56
C PRO A 33 -2.88 -3.35 17.20
N SER A 34 -2.86 -4.40 18.03
CA SER A 34 -1.69 -4.78 18.83
C SER A 34 -0.56 -5.37 17.98
N SER A 35 -0.88 -5.98 16.83
CA SER A 35 0.11 -6.69 16.00
C SER A 35 0.33 -6.07 14.62
N GLY A 36 -0.59 -5.24 14.14
CA GLY A 36 -0.58 -4.73 12.77
C GLY A 36 -1.00 -5.76 11.71
N ARG A 37 -1.38 -7.00 12.08
CA ARG A 37 -1.93 -7.97 11.13
C ARG A 37 -3.14 -7.39 10.43
N THR A 38 -3.22 -7.61 9.12
CA THR A 38 -4.30 -7.13 8.27
C THR A 38 -5.11 -8.30 7.74
N TYR A 39 -6.41 -8.09 7.69
CA TYR A 39 -7.40 -8.99 7.12
C TYR A 39 -8.23 -8.23 6.09
N HIS A 40 -8.95 -8.96 5.26
CA HIS A 40 -9.84 -8.36 4.28
C HIS A 40 -11.13 -9.14 4.17
N THR A 41 -12.28 -8.48 4.27
CA THR A 41 -13.62 -9.11 4.29
C THR A 41 -13.82 -10.14 3.17
N LYS A 42 -13.30 -9.87 1.95
CA LYS A 42 -13.38 -10.76 0.78
C LYS A 42 -12.11 -11.58 0.48
N PHE A 43 -10.95 -10.93 0.36
CA PHE A 43 -9.72 -11.56 -0.13
C PHE A 43 -8.92 -12.35 0.91
N ALA A 44 -9.09 -12.04 2.19
CA ALA A 44 -8.38 -12.68 3.30
C ALA A 44 -9.19 -12.54 4.59
N PRO A 45 -10.40 -13.13 4.65
CA PRO A 45 -11.29 -12.96 5.79
C PRO A 45 -10.68 -13.62 7.04
N PRO A 46 -10.91 -13.06 8.23
CA PRO A 46 -10.63 -13.80 9.46
C PRO A 46 -11.52 -15.02 9.56
N LYS A 47 -11.11 -16.03 10.32
CA LYS A 47 -11.91 -17.24 10.60
C LYS A 47 -13.23 -16.88 11.30
N VAL A 48 -13.18 -15.90 12.19
CA VAL A 48 -14.35 -15.34 12.86
C VAL A 48 -14.46 -13.85 12.53
N PRO A 49 -15.59 -13.36 11.99
CA PRO A 49 -15.75 -11.95 11.65
C PRO A 49 -15.40 -11.01 12.81
N GLY A 50 -14.50 -10.06 12.55
CA GLY A 50 -14.10 -9.06 13.53
C GLY A 50 -13.12 -9.55 14.61
N VAL A 51 -12.53 -10.73 14.46
CA VAL A 51 -11.64 -11.35 15.47
C VAL A 51 -10.32 -11.79 14.83
N ASP A 52 -9.21 -11.52 15.50
CA ASP A 52 -7.88 -11.95 15.08
C ASP A 52 -7.72 -13.48 15.21
N ASP A 53 -7.18 -14.12 14.17
CA ASP A 53 -7.07 -15.59 14.12
C ASP A 53 -6.03 -16.19 15.08
N VAL A 54 -5.17 -15.36 15.66
CA VAL A 54 -4.05 -15.80 16.53
C VAL A 54 -4.33 -15.47 17.98
N THR A 55 -4.71 -14.23 18.27
CA THR A 55 -4.91 -13.75 19.66
C THR A 55 -6.37 -13.76 20.09
N VAL A 56 -7.31 -13.94 19.15
CA VAL A 56 -8.76 -13.88 19.42
C VAL A 56 -9.21 -12.49 19.89
N GLU A 57 -8.37 -11.47 19.72
CA GLU A 57 -8.68 -10.09 20.06
C GLU A 57 -9.50 -9.42 18.94
N PRO A 58 -10.25 -8.34 19.24
CA PRO A 58 -11.04 -7.64 18.24
C PRO A 58 -10.18 -6.99 17.13
N LEU A 59 -10.65 -7.15 15.90
CA LEU A 59 -10.17 -6.37 14.75
C LEU A 59 -10.89 -5.03 14.70
N ILE A 60 -10.22 -4.03 14.13
CA ILE A 60 -10.81 -2.71 13.88
C ILE A 60 -10.74 -2.37 12.39
N GLN A 61 -11.69 -1.57 11.93
CA GLN A 61 -11.52 -0.79 10.71
C GLN A 61 -11.05 0.61 11.07
N ARG A 62 -10.13 1.17 10.29
CA ARG A 62 -9.67 2.54 10.53
C ARG A 62 -10.74 3.54 10.12
N LYS A 63 -10.81 4.67 10.82
CA LYS A 63 -11.82 5.72 10.55
C LYS A 63 -11.74 6.26 9.12
N ASP A 64 -10.55 6.24 8.52
CA ASP A 64 -10.25 6.73 7.18
C ASP A 64 -10.37 5.67 6.07
N ASP A 65 -10.81 4.45 6.40
CA ASP A 65 -11.07 3.35 5.45
C ASP A 65 -12.54 3.33 4.98
N LYS A 66 -13.20 4.50 4.97
CA LYS A 66 -14.55 4.67 4.40
C LYS A 66 -14.46 5.25 3.00
N ALA A 67 -15.30 4.79 2.07
CA ALA A 67 -15.34 5.26 0.67
C ALA A 67 -15.31 6.79 0.53
N ALA A 68 -16.15 7.50 1.28
CA ALA A 68 -16.21 8.97 1.25
C ALA A 68 -14.88 9.65 1.67
N VAL A 69 -14.14 9.05 2.62
CA VAL A 69 -12.84 9.57 3.08
C VAL A 69 -11.73 9.13 2.14
N LEU A 70 -11.84 7.96 1.52
CA LEU A 70 -10.84 7.47 0.58
C LEU A 70 -10.77 8.35 -0.67
N LYS A 71 -11.91 8.81 -1.19
CA LYS A 71 -11.93 9.68 -2.36
C LYS A 71 -11.07 10.94 -2.17
N SER A 72 -11.21 11.63 -1.04
CA SER A 72 -10.40 12.82 -0.76
C SER A 72 -8.91 12.49 -0.54
N ARG A 73 -8.60 11.29 -0.03
CA ARG A 73 -7.22 10.81 0.08
C ARG A 73 -6.60 10.51 -1.28
N LEU A 74 -7.35 9.91 -2.21
CA LEU A 74 -6.90 9.66 -3.58
C LEU A 74 -6.67 10.99 -4.31
N GLU A 75 -7.62 11.91 -4.24
CA GLU A 75 -7.46 13.26 -4.82
C GLU A 75 -6.21 13.97 -4.26
N ALA A 76 -5.97 13.90 -2.95
CA ALA A 76 -4.77 14.45 -2.33
C ALA A 76 -3.48 13.74 -2.80
N PHE A 77 -3.52 12.41 -2.94
CA PHE A 77 -2.41 11.60 -3.44
C PHE A 77 -2.03 11.99 -4.88
N HIS A 78 -2.99 12.04 -5.80
CA HIS A 78 -2.76 12.46 -7.19
C HIS A 78 -2.24 13.90 -7.29
N LYS A 79 -2.77 14.80 -6.47
CA LYS A 79 -2.37 16.21 -6.50
C LYS A 79 -0.99 16.46 -5.90
N GLN A 80 -0.64 15.76 -4.83
CA GLN A 80 0.52 16.14 -3.99
C GLN A 80 1.65 15.09 -3.98
N THR A 81 1.32 13.81 -4.14
CA THR A 81 2.28 12.71 -4.01
C THR A 81 2.70 12.17 -5.38
N GLU A 82 1.77 12.04 -6.33
CA GLU A 82 2.09 11.55 -7.67
C GLU A 82 3.17 12.37 -8.40
N PRO A 83 3.24 13.72 -8.30
CA PRO A 83 4.33 14.50 -8.91
C PRO A 83 5.73 14.17 -8.36
N VAL A 84 5.82 13.54 -7.18
CA VAL A 84 7.10 13.04 -6.63
C VAL A 84 7.65 11.91 -7.51
N ILE A 85 6.78 11.10 -8.12
CA ILE A 85 7.16 10.06 -9.06
C ILE A 85 7.78 10.69 -10.31
N ASP A 86 7.24 11.79 -10.83
CA ASP A 86 7.81 12.49 -11.98
C ASP A 86 9.22 13.01 -11.68
N TYR A 87 9.44 13.54 -10.49
CA TYR A 87 10.76 14.00 -10.03
C TYR A 87 11.79 12.88 -10.07
N TYR A 88 11.46 11.70 -9.53
CA TYR A 88 12.40 10.56 -9.51
C TYR A 88 12.48 9.83 -10.84
N SER A 89 11.43 9.89 -11.67
CA SER A 89 11.41 9.31 -13.02
C SER A 89 12.45 9.99 -13.91
N LYS A 90 12.58 11.31 -13.79
CA LYS A 90 13.64 12.09 -14.48
C LYS A 90 15.06 11.68 -14.06
N LYS A 91 15.23 11.06 -12.88
CA LYS A 91 16.51 10.52 -12.40
C LYS A 91 16.75 9.06 -12.82
N GLY A 92 15.79 8.41 -13.50
CA GLY A 92 15.93 7.05 -13.99
C GLY A 92 15.93 5.96 -12.90
N ILE A 93 15.49 6.28 -11.68
CA ILE A 93 15.53 5.35 -10.53
C ILE A 93 14.15 4.80 -10.13
N VAL A 94 13.09 5.14 -10.87
CA VAL A 94 11.73 4.65 -10.59
C VAL A 94 11.52 3.31 -11.25
N ALA A 95 11.01 2.35 -10.47
CA ALA A 95 10.49 1.07 -10.96
C ALA A 95 8.98 1.01 -10.74
N ASN A 96 8.23 0.83 -11.83
CA ASN A 96 6.78 0.70 -11.78
C ASN A 96 6.39 -0.78 -11.59
N LEU A 97 5.61 -1.05 -10.55
CA LEU A 97 5.19 -2.38 -10.13
C LEU A 97 3.66 -2.46 -10.16
N ALA A 98 3.11 -3.36 -10.96
CA ALA A 98 1.67 -3.54 -11.05
C ALA A 98 1.14 -4.26 -9.80
N ALA A 99 0.54 -3.50 -8.88
CA ALA A 99 0.12 -3.96 -7.55
C ALA A 99 -1.23 -4.69 -7.52
N LYS A 100 -1.88 -4.87 -8.68
CA LYS A 100 -3.08 -5.72 -8.82
C LYS A 100 -2.78 -7.24 -8.76
N LYS A 101 -1.51 -7.64 -8.74
CA LYS A 101 -1.09 -9.04 -8.72
C LYS A 101 -1.11 -9.59 -7.27
N PRO A 102 -1.19 -10.92 -7.09
CA PRO A 102 -1.08 -11.51 -5.75
C PRO A 102 0.21 -11.11 -5.03
N PRO A 103 0.21 -10.96 -3.69
CA PRO A 103 1.37 -10.48 -2.93
C PRO A 103 2.68 -11.21 -3.25
N LYS A 104 2.66 -12.54 -3.34
CA LYS A 104 3.85 -13.35 -3.69
C LYS A 104 4.47 -12.96 -5.04
N LYS A 105 3.65 -12.60 -6.04
CA LYS A 105 4.13 -12.18 -7.36
C LYS A 105 4.71 -10.78 -7.31
N VAL A 106 4.06 -9.87 -6.58
CA VAL A 106 4.56 -8.50 -6.38
C VAL A 106 5.89 -8.52 -5.61
N THR A 107 6.03 -9.37 -4.57
CA THR A 107 7.28 -9.54 -3.82
C THR A 107 8.42 -10.00 -4.72
N ALA A 108 8.19 -11.00 -5.58
CA ALA A 108 9.21 -11.46 -6.52
C ALA A 108 9.63 -10.36 -7.53
N GLU A 109 8.70 -9.50 -7.96
CA GLU A 109 9.02 -8.35 -8.81
C GLU A 109 9.84 -7.29 -8.07
N VAL A 110 9.53 -7.02 -6.80
CA VAL A 110 10.33 -6.14 -5.94
C VAL A 110 11.75 -6.66 -5.79
N GLU A 111 11.92 -7.93 -5.44
CA GLU A 111 13.24 -8.56 -5.28
C GLU A 111 14.06 -8.47 -6.56
N LYS A 112 13.45 -8.75 -7.71
CA LYS A 112 14.10 -8.62 -9.01
C LYS A 112 14.61 -7.19 -9.25
N VAL A 113 13.80 -6.18 -8.96
CA VAL A 113 14.17 -4.76 -9.13
C VAL A 113 15.28 -4.31 -8.17
N LEU A 114 15.31 -4.85 -6.95
CA LEU A 114 16.31 -4.50 -5.95
C LEU A 114 17.63 -5.25 -6.15
N SER A 115 17.60 -6.42 -6.80
CA SER A 115 18.78 -7.20 -7.15
C SER A 115 19.52 -6.74 -8.42
N SER A 116 18.94 -5.77 -9.15
CA SER A 116 19.48 -5.21 -10.40
C SER A 116 20.11 -3.83 -10.23
#